data_AF-A0A9X2EGH6-F1
#
_entry.id   AF-A0A9X2EGH6-F1
#
_cell.length_a   1.000
_cell.length_b   1.000
_cell.length_c   1.000
_cell.angle_alpha   90.00
_cell.angle_beta   90.00
_cell.angle_gamma   90.00
#
_symmetry.space_group_name_H-M   'P 1'
#
loop_
_entity.id
_entity.type
_entity.pdbx_description
1 polymer ?
#
loop_
_entity_poly.entity_id
_entity_poly.type
_entity_poly.pdbx_seq_one_letter_code
_entity_poly.pdbx_strand_id
1 'polypeptide(L)' 'MIASLIALSLAFQDVTPEAAFVACVAEKDMDAATAIRDADSQDTFEASLMAAFALCPVEVAEFSMKNLFDALAELPTAE' A
#
# COMPACT_ATOMS: atom_id res chain seq x y z
N MET A 1 30.29 -26.45 12.16
CA MET A 1 28.83 -26.36 11.96
C MET A 1 28.23 -25.71 13.19
N ILE A 2 28.03 -24.40 13.17
CA ILE A 2 27.12 -23.72 14.10
C ILE A 2 26.37 -22.73 13.23
N ALA A 3 25.09 -23.01 13.03
CA ALA A 3 24.17 -22.20 12.26
C ALA A 3 24.02 -20.83 12.95
N SER A 4 24.53 -19.77 12.31
CA SER A 4 24.22 -18.39 12.70
C SER A 4 22.80 -18.05 12.24
N LEU A 5 21.83 -18.60 12.96
CA LEU A 5 20.41 -18.24 12.95
C LEU A 5 20.19 -17.05 13.89
N ILE A 6 20.83 -15.91 13.65
CA ILE A 6 20.60 -14.70 14.44
C ILE A 6 20.73 -13.49 13.53
N ALA A 7 19.59 -13.09 12.96
CA ALA A 7 19.19 -11.69 12.72
C ALA A 7 18.03 -11.65 11.70
N LEU A 8 16.99 -12.46 11.91
CA LEU A 8 15.67 -12.17 11.36
C LEU A 8 14.90 -11.32 12.38
N SER A 9 15.55 -10.27 12.89
CA SER A 9 14.89 -9.18 13.61
C SER A 9 14.13 -8.40 12.56
N LEU A 10 12.93 -8.91 12.29
CA LEU A 10 11.91 -8.40 11.41
C LEU A 10 11.86 -6.87 11.42
N ALA A 11 11.90 -6.32 10.22
CA ALA A 11 11.55 -4.96 9.87
C ALA A 11 10.07 -4.68 10.20
N PHE A 12 9.68 -4.75 11.48
CA PHE A 12 8.41 -4.22 12.00
C PHE A 12 8.55 -2.73 12.31
N GLN A 13 9.38 -2.00 11.56
CA GLN A 13 9.42 -0.54 11.68
C GLN A 13 8.30 0.01 10.80
N ASP A 14 7.27 0.54 11.46
CA ASP A 14 6.26 1.42 10.88
C ASP A 14 5.41 0.82 9.74
N VAL A 15 4.80 -0.35 9.96
CA VAL A 15 3.65 -0.76 9.11
C VAL A 15 2.49 0.16 9.44
N THR A 16 2.31 1.20 8.64
CA THR A 16 1.19 2.11 8.77
C THR A 16 -0.09 1.45 8.23
N PRO A 17 -1.28 1.90 8.66
CA PRO A 17 -2.55 1.41 8.11
C PRO A 17 -2.61 1.54 6.58
N GLU A 18 -1.97 2.58 6.02
CA GLU A 18 -1.93 2.83 4.58
C GLU A 18 -0.99 1.88 3.85
N ALA A 19 0.18 1.56 4.42
CA ALA A 19 1.07 0.53 3.87
C ALA A 19 0.38 -0.84 3.85
N ALA A 20 -0.34 -1.19 4.91
CA ALA A 20 -1.14 -2.41 4.97
C ALA A 20 -2.29 -2.41 3.95
N PHE A 21 -2.95 -1.27 3.77
CA PHE A 21 -4.00 -1.09 2.75
C PHE A 21 -3.45 -1.28 1.34
N VAL A 22 -2.37 -0.58 0.97
CA VAL A 22 -1.76 -0.68 -0.36
C VAL A 22 -1.28 -2.10 -0.63
N ALA A 23 -0.66 -2.77 0.35
CA ALA A 23 -0.26 -4.17 0.23
C ALA A 23 -1.46 -5.09 0.00
N CYS A 24 -2.56 -4.92 0.75
CA CYS A 24 -3.80 -5.69 0.57
C CYS A 24 -4.40 -5.48 -0.83
N VAL A 25 -4.46 -4.21 -1.30
CA VAL A 25 -5.00 -3.89 -2.63
C VAL A 25 -4.12 -4.50 -3.70
N ALA A 26 -2.80 -4.36 -3.62
CA ALA A 26 -1.86 -4.92 -4.58
C ALA A 26 -1.87 -6.46 -4.63
N GLU A 27 -2.12 -7.12 -3.49
CA GLU A 27 -2.29 -8.58 -3.42
C GLU A 27 -3.58 -9.04 -4.13
N LYS A 28 -4.66 -8.28 -4.02
CA LYS A 28 -5.95 -8.62 -4.63
C LYS A 28 -6.05 -8.21 -6.10
N ASP A 29 -5.55 -7.03 -6.42
CA ASP A 29 -5.61 -6.39 -7.72
C ASP A 29 -4.48 -5.34 -7.83
N MET A 30 -3.37 -5.77 -8.43
CA MET A 30 -2.21 -4.89 -8.67
C MET A 30 -2.58 -3.71 -9.59
N ASP A 31 -3.47 -3.92 -10.56
CA ASP A 31 -3.88 -2.86 -11.49
C ASP A 31 -4.66 -1.79 -10.72
N ALA A 32 -5.51 -2.17 -9.77
CA ALA A 32 -6.19 -1.21 -8.89
C ALA A 32 -5.20 -0.40 -8.03
N ALA A 33 -4.18 -1.04 -7.46
CA ALA A 33 -3.16 -0.33 -6.67
C ALA A 33 -2.37 0.68 -7.54
N THR A 34 -2.00 0.29 -8.76
CA THR A 34 -1.32 1.20 -9.71
C THR A 34 -2.23 2.33 -10.21
N ALA A 35 -3.54 2.08 -10.38
CA ALA A 35 -4.51 3.10 -10.78
C ALA A 35 -4.69 4.20 -9.72
N ILE A 36 -4.41 3.91 -8.44
CA ILE A 36 -4.35 4.95 -7.38
C ILE A 36 -3.05 5.75 -7.51
N ARG A 37 -1.91 5.06 -7.66
CA ARG A 37 -0.57 5.68 -7.76
C ARG A 37 -0.46 6.62 -8.97
N ASP A 38 -0.99 6.18 -10.11
CA ASP A 38 -0.79 6.82 -11.42
C ASP A 38 -1.97 7.73 -11.82
N ALA A 39 -2.89 8.02 -10.90
CA ALA A 39 -4.02 8.90 -11.14
C ALA A 39 -3.54 10.31 -11.55
N ASP A 40 -4.07 10.80 -12.67
CA ASP A 40 -3.69 12.06 -13.32
C ASP A 40 -4.52 13.28 -12.86
N SER A 41 -5.56 13.06 -12.07
CA SER A 41 -6.44 14.09 -11.53
C SER A 41 -6.99 13.69 -10.16
N GLN A 42 -7.54 14.65 -9.43
CA GLN A 42 -8.17 14.36 -8.14
C GLN A 42 -9.38 13.41 -8.31
N ASP A 43 -10.20 13.64 -9.33
CA ASP A 43 -11.40 12.82 -9.58
C ASP A 43 -11.03 11.36 -9.89
N THR A 44 -9.97 11.15 -10.67
CA THR A 44 -9.47 9.80 -10.99
C THR A 44 -8.83 9.14 -9.76
N PHE A 45 -8.11 9.91 -8.93
CA PHE A 45 -7.57 9.41 -7.67
C PHE A 45 -8.67 8.96 -6.70
N GLU A 46 -9.69 9.80 -6.47
CA GLU A 46 -10.79 9.50 -5.57
C GLU A 46 -11.61 8.29 -6.04
N ALA A 47 -11.87 8.18 -7.34
CA ALA A 47 -12.57 7.03 -7.92
C ALA A 47 -11.78 5.72 -7.74
N SER A 48 -10.48 5.72 -8.04
CA SER A 48 -9.60 4.56 -7.84
C SER A 48 -9.49 4.18 -6.37
N LEU A 49 -9.37 5.17 -5.48
CA LEU A 49 -9.27 4.94 -4.05
C LEU A 49 -10.57 4.35 -3.46
N MET A 50 -11.74 4.83 -3.89
CA MET A 50 -13.04 4.26 -3.50
C MET A 50 -13.19 2.81 -3.97
N ALA A 51 -12.77 2.49 -5.20
CA ALA A 51 -12.77 1.13 -5.70
C ALA A 51 -11.85 0.22 -4.85
N ALA A 52 -10.68 0.73 -4.47
CA ALA A 52 -9.73 0.01 -3.63
C ALA A 52 -10.24 -0.22 -2.19
N PHE A 53 -10.99 0.73 -1.60
CA PHE A 53 -11.65 0.51 -0.30
C PHE A 53 -12.71 -0.61 -0.34
N ALA A 54 -13.33 -0.85 -1.49
CA ALA A 54 -14.24 -1.99 -1.66
C ALA A 54 -13.49 -3.34 -1.69
N LEU A 55 -12.22 -3.35 -2.14
CA LEU A 55 -11.37 -4.53 -2.13
C LEU A 55 -10.78 -4.79 -0.73
N CYS A 56 -10.32 -3.74 -0.07
CA CYS A 56 -9.65 -3.77 1.23
C CYS A 56 -10.26 -2.72 2.17
N PRO A 57 -11.34 -3.07 2.90
CA PRO A 57 -11.98 -2.15 3.83
C PRO A 57 -11.02 -1.79 4.97
N VAL A 58 -10.87 -0.49 5.22
CA VAL A 58 -10.05 0.04 6.32
C VAL A 58 -10.78 1.20 6.98
N GLU A 59 -10.47 1.45 8.25
CA GLU A 59 -10.99 2.62 8.96
C GLU A 59 -10.21 3.87 8.55
N VAL A 60 -10.88 4.80 7.86
CA VAL A 60 -10.27 6.03 7.30
C VAL A 60 -9.97 7.09 8.38
N ALA A 61 -10.41 6.88 9.62
CA ALA A 61 -10.28 7.87 10.70
C ALA A 61 -8.83 8.23 11.05
N GLU A 62 -7.87 7.36 10.71
CA GLU A 62 -6.44 7.56 10.96
C GLU A 62 -5.60 7.61 9.67
N PHE A 63 -6.25 7.77 8.50
CA PHE A 63 -5.56 7.75 7.21
C PHE A 63 -4.77 9.04 6.95
N SER A 64 -3.44 8.91 6.95
CA SER A 64 -2.50 9.91 6.50
C SER A 64 -2.30 9.82 4.99
N MET A 65 -2.67 10.88 4.27
CA MET A 65 -2.40 10.98 2.85
C MET A 65 -0.91 10.87 2.52
N LYS A 66 -0.04 11.35 3.41
CA LYS A 66 1.40 11.24 3.22
C LYS A 66 1.84 9.77 3.19
N ASN A 67 1.41 8.98 4.17
CA ASN A 67 1.80 7.58 4.30
C ASN A 67 1.22 6.73 3.16
N LEU A 68 0.02 7.07 2.69
CA LEU A 68 -0.58 6.44 1.51
C LEU A 68 0.28 6.64 0.27
N PHE A 69 0.70 7.88 -0.01
CA PHE A 69 1.56 8.13 -1.17
C PHE A 69 2.96 7.52 -1.02
N ASP A 70 3.54 7.55 0.18
CA ASP A 70 4.82 6.87 0.43
C ASP A 70 4.69 5.36 0.11
N ALA A 71 3.64 4.70 0.59
CA ALA A 71 3.39 3.28 0.32
C ALA A 71 3.12 2.97 -1.17
N LEU A 72 2.36 3.82 -1.85
CA LEU A 72 2.10 3.67 -3.29
C LEU A 72 3.38 3.82 -4.14
N ALA A 73 4.33 4.65 -3.71
CA ALA A 73 5.60 4.84 -4.40
C ALA A 73 6.53 3.61 -4.31
N GLU A 74 6.31 2.73 -3.32
CA GLU A 74 7.04 1.46 -3.18
C GLU A 74 6.51 0.34 -4.09
N LEU A 75 5.37 0.54 -4.75
CA LEU A 75 4.83 -0.44 -5.70
C LEU A 75 5.78 -0.61 -6.89
N PRO A 76 5.98 -1.86 -7.37
CA PRO A 76 6.80 -2.09 -8.55
C PRO A 76 6.25 -1.30 -9.75
N THR A 77 7.15 -0.64 -10.47
CA THR A 77 6.82 -0.02 -11.75
C THR A 77 6.82 -1.11 -12.83
N ALA A 78 5.80 -1.15 -13.66
CA ALA A 78 5.83 -1.96 -14.87
C ALA A 78 6.83 -1.30 -15.83
N GLU A 79 8.06 -1.83 -15.87
CA GLU A 79 9.07 -1.49 -16.89
C GLU A 79 8.69 -2.04 -18.27
#